data_AF-A0A6V8P281-F1
#
_entry.id   AF-A0A6V8P281-F1
#
_cell.length_a   1.000
_cell.length_b   1.000
_cell.length_c   1.000
_cell.angle_alpha   90.00
_cell.angle_beta   90.00
_cell.angle_gamma   90.00
#
_symmetry.space_group_name_H-M   'P 1'
#
loop_
_entity.id
_entity.type
_entity.pdbx_description
1 polymer ?
#
loop_
_entity_poly.entity_id
_entity_poly.type
_entity_poly.pdbx_seq_one_letter_code
_entity_poly.pdbx_strand_id
1 'polypeptide(L)' 'MENLKDNFITYLRAVKNVSPHTLRAYGSDLDQFLEYWQKRGAGNFGSR' A
#
# COMPACT_ATOMS: atom_id res chain seq x y z
N MET A 1 3.15 -2.89 -11.49
CA MET A 1 2.95 -2.67 -10.03
C MET A 1 3.97 -1.68 -9.47
N GLU A 2 5.14 -1.53 -10.09
CA GLU A 2 6.06 -0.43 -9.77
C GLU A 2 5.31 0.91 -9.84
N ASN A 3 5.32 1.63 -8.71
CA ASN A 3 4.79 2.97 -8.47
C ASN A 3 3.30 3.16 -8.14
N LEU A 4 2.44 2.12 -8.03
CA LEU A 4 1.04 2.36 -7.60
C LEU A 4 0.93 2.90 -6.17
N LYS A 5 1.73 2.34 -5.25
CA LYS A 5 1.84 2.83 -3.86
C LYS A 5 2.28 4.30 -3.85
N ASP A 6 3.36 4.62 -4.54
CA ASP A 6 3.94 5.97 -4.52
C ASP A 6 3.03 7.01 -5.19
N ASN A 7 2.32 6.62 -6.25
CA ASN A 7 1.30 7.45 -6.87
C ASN A 7 0.14 7.73 -5.91
N PHE A 8 -0.31 6.72 -5.16
CA PHE A 8 -1.38 6.89 -4.17
C PHE A 8 -0.94 7.79 -3.00
N ILE A 9 0.28 7.61 -2.49
CA ILE A 9 0.84 8.51 -1.46
C ILE A 9 0.98 9.94 -1.98
N THR A 10 1.39 10.11 -3.24
CA THR A 10 1.48 11.42 -3.89
C THR A 10 0.11 12.08 -4.01
N TYR A 11 -0.92 11.32 -4.40
CA TYR A 11 -2.31 11.79 -4.42
C TYR A 11 -2.80 12.23 -3.03
N LEU A 12 -2.54 11.44 -1.98
CA LEU A 12 -2.93 11.81 -0.62
C LEU A 12 -2.27 13.12 -0.18
N ARG A 13 -1.01 13.34 -0.53
CA ARG A 13 -0.30 14.59 -0.24
C ARG A 13 -0.87 15.76 -1.04
N ALA A 14 -0.98 15.62 -2.36
CA ALA A 14 -1.29 16.73 -3.25
C ALA A 14 -2.78 17.11 -3.28
N VAL A 15 -3.68 16.12 -3.17
CA VAL A 15 -5.13 16.34 -3.33
C VAL A 15 -5.85 16.33 -1.99
N LYS A 16 -5.49 15.39 -1.10
CA LYS A 16 -6.15 15.29 0.21
C LYS A 16 -5.48 16.16 1.30
N ASN A 17 -4.27 16.67 1.04
CA ASN A 17 -3.48 17.49 1.97
C ASN A 17 -3.43 16.90 3.40
N VAL A 18 -3.32 15.57 3.50
CA VAL A 18 -3.27 14.90 4.80
C VAL A 18 -1.93 15.11 5.48
N SER A 19 -1.90 14.99 6.81
CA SER A 19 -0.70 15.24 7.60
C SER A 19 0.47 14.31 7.22
N PRO A 20 1.73 14.72 7.46
CA PRO A 20 2.90 13.84 7.27
C PRO A 20 2.81 12.54 8.08
N HIS A 21 2.19 12.58 9.27
CA HIS A 21 1.96 11.38 10.08
C HIS A 21 0.99 10.41 9.39
N THR A 22 -0.09 10.94 8.81
CA THR A 22 -1.07 10.16 8.06
C THR A 22 -0.44 9.53 6.82
N LEU A 23 0.38 10.26 6.06
CA LEU A 23 1.09 9.71 4.90
C LEU A 23 2.00 8.52 5.28
N ARG A 24 2.71 8.62 6.41
CA ARG A 24 3.55 7.53 6.92
C ARG A 24 2.72 6.31 7.34
N ALA A 25 1.61 6.52 8.01
CA ALA A 25 0.70 5.43 8.40
C ALA A 25 0.18 4.68 7.17
N TYR A 26 -0.38 5.40 6.19
CA TYR A 26 -0.84 4.79 4.93
C TYR A 26 0.29 4.08 4.17
N GLY A 27 1.50 4.65 4.15
CA GLY A 27 2.66 4.00 3.53
C GLY A 27 2.99 2.66 4.16
N SER A 28 3.04 2.62 5.50
CA SER A 28 3.29 1.40 6.28
C SER A 28 2.22 0.33 6.08
N ASP A 29 0.94 0.73 6.09
CA ASP A 29 -0.17 -0.20 5.91
C ASP A 29 -0.15 -0.85 4.52
N LEU A 30 0.16 -0.06 3.48
CA LEU A 30 0.30 -0.58 2.12
C LEU A 30 1.49 -1.53 1.97
N ASP A 31 2.61 -1.24 2.63
CA ASP A 31 3.78 -2.14 2.64
C ASP A 31 3.43 -3.49 3.28
N GLN A 32 2.77 -3.47 4.44
CA GLN A 32 2.33 -4.69 5.12
C GLN A 32 1.31 -5.47 4.28
N PHE A 33 0.39 -4.78 3.61
CA PHE A 33 -0.58 -5.42 2.71
C PHE A 33 0.11 -6.08 1.51
N LEU A 34 1.05 -5.39 0.85
CA LEU A 34 1.79 -5.93 -0.27
C LEU A 34 2.69 -7.11 0.15
N GLU A 35 3.33 -7.02 1.31
CA GLU A 35 4.11 -8.11 1.88
C GLU A 35 3.24 -9.33 2.19
N TYR A 36 2.08 -9.12 2.83
CA TYR A 36 1.09 -10.17 3.07
C TYR A 36 0.65 -10.81 1.75
N TRP A 37 0.32 -9.98 0.76
CA TRP A 37 -0.11 -10.42 -0.55
C TRP A 37 0.98 -11.18 -1.28
N GLN A 38 2.24 -10.76 -1.22
CA GLN A 38 3.35 -11.49 -1.84
C GLN A 38 3.57 -12.86 -1.15
N LYS A 39 3.50 -12.90 0.18
CA LYS A 39 3.72 -14.13 0.97
C LYS A 39 2.59 -15.16 0.80
N ARG A 40 1.35 -14.73 0.54
CA ARG A 40 0.18 -15.64 0.38
C ARG A 40 -0.29 -15.80 -1.07
N GLY A 41 0.01 -14.79 -1.91
CA GLY A 41 -0.45 -14.57 -3.29
C GLY A 41 0.18 -15.45 -4.33
N ALA A 42 1.40 -15.91 -4.08
CA ALA A 42 2.11 -16.81 -5.01
C ALA A 42 1.87 -18.30 -4.71
N GLY A 43 1.04 -18.65 -3.71
CA GLY A 43 0.95 -20.04 -3.26
C GLY A 43 -0.42 -20.58 -2.84
N ASN A 44 -1.42 -19.78 -2.43
CA ASN A 44 -2.68 -20.40 -1.99
C ASN A 44 -3.90 -19.45 -1.81
N PHE A 45 -4.35 -18.77 -2.87
CA PHE A 45 -5.67 -18.12 -2.88
C PHE A 45 -6.72 -18.87 -3.72
N GLY A 46 -6.44 -20.13 -4.10
CA GLY A 46 -7.30 -20.92 -4.99
C GLY A 46 -7.65 -22.34 -4.53
N SER A 47 -7.35 -22.72 -3.28
CA SER A 47 -7.67 -24.06 -2.78
C SER A 47 -8.36 -24.01 -1.42
N ARG A 48 -9.59 -23.52 -1.38
CA ARG A 48 -10.62 -23.91 -0.40
C ARG A 48 -12.00 -23.82 -1.03
#